data_AF-A0A962C663-F1
#
_entry.id   AF-A0A962C663-F1
#
_cell.length_a   1.000
_cell.length_b   1.000
_cell.length_c   1.000
_cell.angle_alpha   90.00
_cell.angle_beta   90.00
_cell.angle_gamma   90.00
#
_symmetry.space_group_name_H-M   'P 1'
#
loop_
_entity.id
_entity.type
_entity.pdbx_description
1 polymer ?
#
loop_
_entity_poly.entity_id
_entity_poly.type
_entity_poly.pdbx_seq_one_letter_code
_entity_poly.pdbx_strand_id
1 'polypeptide(L)'
;MGHAVTSGAADAAWSAWPAPAKLNLFLTITGRRPDGLHLLQTVFQLLDWGDTVHVRLRTDGLIARDGDNAGIAAQDDLVVGAARLLQAAAPTALGADIRVDKRVP
;
A
#
# COMPACT_ATOMS: atom_id res chain seq x y z
N MET A 1 -23.21 35.43 0.75
CA MET A 1 -23.13 34.80 2.08
C MET A 1 -23.29 33.30 1.89
N GLY A 2 -22.27 32.54 2.28
CA GLY A 2 -22.16 31.10 2.04
C GLY A 2 -20.69 30.73 2.15
N HIS A 3 -20.17 30.84 3.37
CA HIS A 3 -18.77 30.58 3.69
C HIS A 3 -18.41 29.14 3.35
N ALA A 4 -17.25 28.98 2.72
CA ALA A 4 -16.60 27.72 2.47
C ALA A 4 -16.55 26.88 3.76
N VAL A 5 -17.01 25.63 3.68
CA VAL A 5 -16.66 24.60 4.65
C VAL A 5 -15.24 24.15 4.32
N THR A 6 -14.24 24.89 4.81
CA THR A 6 -12.91 24.33 5.03
C THR A 6 -13.02 23.45 6.25
N SER A 7 -13.34 22.16 6.06
CA SER A 7 -13.20 21.19 7.15
C SER A 7 -11.71 20.97 7.38
N GLY A 8 -11.23 21.51 8.50
CA GLY A 8 -9.86 21.32 8.94
C GLY A 8 -9.66 19.86 9.34
N ALA A 9 -9.20 19.04 8.40
CA ALA A 9 -8.34 17.93 8.77
C ALA A 9 -7.11 18.59 9.41
N ALA A 10 -6.83 18.29 10.68
CA ALA A 10 -5.51 18.59 11.21
C ALA A 10 -4.50 18.04 10.19
N ASP A 11 -3.65 18.89 9.63
CA ASP A 11 -2.65 18.53 8.63
C ASP A 11 -1.63 17.60 9.30
N ALA A 12 -2.00 16.33 9.46
CA ALA A 12 -1.12 15.32 9.97
C ALA A 12 0.06 15.26 9.00
N ALA A 13 1.27 15.34 9.53
CA ALA A 13 2.45 15.21 8.70
C ALA A 13 2.44 13.83 8.02
N TRP A 14 2.95 13.78 6.79
CA TRP A 14 3.19 12.52 6.12
C TRP A 14 4.24 11.73 6.91
N SER A 15 3.92 10.48 7.21
CA SER A 15 4.92 9.48 7.60
C SER A 15 5.47 8.79 6.36
N ALA A 16 6.73 8.36 6.40
CA ALA A 16 7.39 7.69 5.28
C ALA A 16 7.91 6.32 5.72
N TRP A 17 7.55 5.27 4.98
CA TRP A 17 7.87 3.89 5.29
C TRP A 17 8.60 3.22 4.12
N PRO A 18 9.74 2.54 4.36
CA PRO A 18 10.43 1.83 3.29
C PRO A 18 9.61 0.61 2.84
N ALA A 19 9.53 0.39 1.54
CA ALA A 19 9.02 -0.83 0.93
C ALA A 19 10.13 -1.47 0.07
N PRO A 20 11.04 -2.24 0.69
CA PRO A 20 12.19 -2.82 0.01
C PRO A 20 11.81 -3.72 -1.16
N ALA A 21 12.57 -3.62 -2.26
CA ALA A 21 12.54 -4.60 -3.31
C ALA A 21 13.10 -5.94 -2.80
N LYS A 22 12.75 -7.03 -3.48
CA LYS A 22 13.28 -8.36 -3.20
C LYS A 22 13.92 -8.97 -4.43
N LEU A 23 14.87 -9.88 -4.19
CA LEU A 23 15.33 -10.87 -5.15
C LEU A 23 14.99 -12.27 -4.65
N ASN A 24 14.74 -13.18 -5.59
CA ASN A 24 14.75 -14.61 -5.30
C ASN A 24 16.15 -15.11 -5.66
N LEU A 25 16.98 -15.48 -4.68
CA LEU A 25 18.35 -15.95 -4.94
C LEU A 25 18.37 -17.32 -5.62
N PHE A 26 17.31 -18.10 -5.43
CA PHE A 26 16.95 -19.22 -6.27
C PHE A 26 15.43 -19.38 -6.24
N LEU A 27 14.87 -20.11 -7.20
CA LEU A 27 13.46 -20.46 -7.25
C LEU A 27 13.31 -21.89 -7.77
N THR A 28 12.80 -22.78 -6.92
CA THR A 28 12.53 -24.18 -7.28
C THR A 28 11.04 -24.46 -7.15
N ILE A 29 10.45 -25.00 -8.21
CA ILE A 29 9.08 -25.53 -8.18
C ILE A 29 9.14 -26.97 -7.69
N THR A 30 8.56 -27.25 -6.53
CA THR A 30 8.60 -28.57 -5.89
C THR A 30 7.35 -29.41 -6.13
N GLY A 31 6.31 -28.81 -6.73
CA GLY A 31 5.08 -29.49 -7.08
C GLY A 31 3.98 -28.54 -7.54
N ARG A 32 2.79 -29.11 -7.76
CA ARG A 32 1.58 -28.36 -8.11
C ARG A 32 0.45 -28.72 -7.14
N ARG A 33 -0.24 -27.71 -6.65
CA ARG A 33 -1.37 -27.80 -5.74
C ARG A 33 -2.66 -28.15 -6.49
N PRO A 34 -3.68 -28.69 -5.80
CA PRO A 34 -4.99 -28.99 -6.41
C PRO A 34 -5.73 -27.76 -6.97
N ASP A 35 -5.46 -26.56 -6.44
CA ASP A 35 -6.00 -25.28 -6.94
C ASP A 35 -5.26 -24.73 -8.18
N GLY A 36 -4.28 -25.48 -8.68
CA GLY A 36 -3.54 -25.16 -9.89
C GLY A 36 -2.28 -24.32 -9.68
N LEU A 37 -2.01 -23.84 -8.47
CA LEU A 37 -0.79 -23.08 -8.12
C LEU A 37 0.42 -23.98 -7.87
N HIS A 38 1.63 -23.42 -7.91
CA HIS A 38 2.87 -24.15 -7.66
C HIS A 38 3.31 -24.11 -6.19
N LEU A 39 3.89 -25.22 -5.72
CA LEU A 39 4.69 -25.22 -4.50
C LEU A 39 6.07 -24.66 -4.84
N LEU A 40 6.52 -23.67 -4.06
CA LEU A 40 7.77 -22.96 -4.29
C LEU A 40 8.72 -23.15 -3.11
N GLN A 41 9.99 -23.36 -3.42
CA GLN A 41 11.11 -23.22 -2.51
C GLN A 41 12.01 -22.11 -3.05
N THR A 42 12.32 -21.12 -2.21
CA THR A 42 13.09 -19.94 -2.59
C THR A 42 13.76 -19.36 -1.35
N VAL A 43 14.83 -18.59 -1.53
CA VAL A 43 15.36 -17.67 -0.52
C VAL A 43 15.16 -16.24 -1.01
N PHE A 44 14.47 -15.46 -0.20
CA PHE A 44 14.26 -14.04 -0.44
C PHE A 44 15.42 -13.22 0.14
N GLN A 45 15.99 -12.35 -0.68
CA GLN A 45 16.91 -11.30 -0.25
C GLN A 45 16.20 -9.96 -0.40
N LEU A 46 15.96 -9.27 0.72
CA LEU A 46 15.52 -7.88 0.68
C LEU A 46 16.72 -6.98 0.35
N LEU A 47 16.48 -5.96 -0.47
CA LEU A 47 17.49 -4.97 -0.82
C LEU A 47 17.39 -3.77 0.13
N ASP A 48 18.44 -2.96 0.21
CA ASP A 48 18.43 -1.63 0.83
C ASP A 48 17.81 -0.55 -0.08
N TRP A 49 17.18 -0.99 -1.18
CA TRP A 49 16.55 -0.17 -2.20
C TRP A 49 15.12 -0.66 -2.46
N GLY A 50 14.20 0.27 -2.72
CA GLY A 50 12.81 -0.03 -3.00
C GLY A 50 11.94 1.22 -3.10
N ASP A 51 10.63 1.04 -3.01
CA ASP A 51 9.68 2.15 -3.00
C ASP A 51 9.66 2.82 -1.61
N THR A 52 9.01 3.97 -1.52
CA THR A 52 8.62 4.58 -0.23
C THR A 52 7.11 4.77 -0.20
N VAL A 53 6.47 4.26 0.84
CA VAL A 53 5.03 4.44 1.07
C VAL A 53 4.84 5.57 2.07
N HIS A 54 4.17 6.63 1.64
CA HIS A 54 3.80 7.74 2.47
C HIS A 54 2.36 7.56 2.96
N VAL A 55 2.14 7.77 4.25
CA VAL A 55 0.81 7.69 4.86
C VAL A 55 0.56 8.94 5.69
N ARG A 56 -0.59 9.57 5.46
CA ARG A 56 -1.10 10.68 6.26
C ARG A 56 -2.47 10.32 6.82
N LEU A 57 -2.64 10.54 8.12
CA LEU A 57 -3.89 10.24 8.81
C LEU A 57 -5.03 11.13 8.31
N ARG A 58 -6.22 10.54 8.17
CA ARG A 58 -7.48 11.27 7.98
C ARG A 58 -8.45 10.97 9.11
N THR A 59 -9.35 11.91 9.37
CA THR A 59 -10.37 11.78 10.44
C THR A 59 -11.77 11.51 9.91
N ASP A 60 -11.93 11.32 8.60
CA ASP A 60 -13.22 11.15 7.92
C ASP A 60 -13.49 9.70 7.47
N GLY A 61 -12.66 8.75 7.90
CA GLY A 61 -12.81 7.34 7.58
C GLY A 61 -12.44 6.96 6.14
N LEU A 62 -12.04 7.91 5.29
CA LEU A 62 -11.79 7.63 3.88
C LEU A 62 -10.37 7.10 3.64
N ILE A 63 -10.24 6.11 2.76
CA ILE A 63 -8.95 5.71 2.17
C ILE A 63 -8.83 6.36 0.80
N ALA A 64 -7.88 7.27 0.66
CA ALA A 64 -7.64 8.00 -0.57
C ALA A 64 -6.20 7.75 -1.07
N ARG A 65 -6.07 7.41 -2.35
CA ARG A 65 -4.77 7.41 -3.01
C ARG A 65 -4.47 8.82 -3.49
N ASP A 66 -3.28 9.29 -3.17
CA ASP A 66 -2.74 10.53 -3.68
C ASP A 66 -1.69 10.23 -4.76
N GLY A 67 -1.89 10.79 -5.95
CA GLY A 67 -1.04 10.57 -7.11
C GLY A 67 -1.29 9.27 -7.88
N ASP A 68 -0.43 9.07 -8.88
CA ASP A 68 -0.38 7.85 -9.67
C ASP A 68 0.53 6.80 -9.03
N ASN A 69 0.23 5.54 -9.25
CA ASN A 69 1.06 4.41 -8.83
C ASN A 69 1.30 3.51 -10.04
N ALA A 70 2.25 3.93 -10.89
CA ALA A 70 2.65 3.21 -12.10
C ALA A 70 1.48 2.89 -13.06
N GLY A 71 0.52 3.81 -13.21
CA GLY A 71 -0.65 3.64 -14.08
C GLY A 71 -1.69 2.64 -13.58
N ILE A 72 -1.54 2.07 -12.37
CA ILE A 72 -2.51 1.15 -11.79
C ILE A 72 -3.75 1.94 -11.36
N ALA A 73 -4.94 1.45 -11.67
CA ALA A 73 -6.17 2.07 -11.21
C ALA A 73 -6.35 1.90 -9.69
N ALA A 74 -6.90 2.89 -9.00
CA ALA A 74 -6.93 2.89 -7.53
C ALA A 74 -7.68 1.70 -6.91
N GLN A 75 -8.66 1.12 -7.60
CA GLN A 75 -9.36 -0.08 -7.14
C GLN A 75 -8.52 -1.36 -7.24
N ASP A 76 -7.52 -1.38 -8.12
CA ASP A 76 -6.63 -2.52 -8.36
C ASP A 76 -5.28 -2.34 -7.63
N ASP A 77 -5.10 -1.21 -6.96
CA ASP A 77 -3.91 -0.88 -6.19
C ASP A 77 -3.87 -1.66 -4.87
N LEU A 78 -2.90 -2.56 -4.74
CA LEU A 78 -2.72 -3.39 -3.56
C LEU A 78 -2.51 -2.58 -2.27
N VAL A 79 -1.96 -1.36 -2.35
CA VAL A 79 -1.76 -0.52 -1.17
C VAL A 79 -3.11 0.01 -0.66
N VAL A 80 -4.00 0.40 -1.58
CA VAL A 80 -5.38 0.79 -1.25
C VAL A 80 -6.17 -0.40 -0.73
N GLY A 81 -6.04 -1.57 -1.36
CA GLY A 81 -6.65 -2.82 -0.92
C GLY A 81 -6.21 -3.21 0.50
N ALA A 82 -4.90 -3.16 0.78
CA ALA A 82 -4.35 -3.45 2.10
C ALA A 82 -4.86 -2.48 3.17
N ALA A 83 -4.93 -1.17 2.87
CA ALA A 83 -5.46 -0.19 3.81
C ALA A 83 -6.95 -0.43 4.14
N ARG A 84 -7.77 -0.78 3.15
CA ARG A 84 -9.19 -1.15 3.37
C ARG A 84 -9.33 -2.43 4.18
N LEU A 85 -8.52 -3.45 3.90
CA LEU A 85 -8.51 -4.69 4.69
C LEU A 85 -8.09 -4.44 6.14
N LEU A 86 -7.07 -3.60 6.35
CA LEU A 86 -6.63 -3.20 7.70
C LEU A 86 -7.74 -2.44 8.44
N GLN A 87 -8.42 -1.49 7.78
CA GLN A 87 -9.54 -0.76 8.36
C GLN A 87 -10.70 -1.68 8.75
N ALA A 88 -10.98 -2.71 7.94
CA ALA A 88 -11.99 -3.72 8.26
C ALA A 88 -11.58 -4.64 9.42
N ALA A 89 -10.30 -5.03 9.48
CA ALA A 89 -9.75 -5.89 10.53
C ALA A 89 -9.56 -5.17 11.88
N ALA A 90 -9.33 -3.86 11.86
CA ALA A 90 -9.22 -2.99 13.02
C ALA A 90 -10.20 -1.81 12.87
N PRO A 91 -11.51 -2.02 13.13
CA PRO A 91 -12.54 -1.00 12.89
C PRO A 91 -12.20 0.32 13.56
N THR A 92 -12.18 1.38 12.75
CA THR A 92 -11.85 2.74 13.18
C THR A 92 -12.65 3.75 12.36
N ALA A 93 -12.93 4.91 12.96
CA ALA A 93 -13.49 6.06 12.24
C ALA A 93 -12.42 6.84 11.45
N LEU A 94 -11.15 6.44 11.56
CA LEU A 94 -10.03 7.07 10.89
C LEU A 94 -9.85 6.54 9.47
N GLY A 95 -9.26 7.38 8.62
CA GLY A 95 -8.88 7.08 7.25
C GLY A 95 -7.41 7.38 6.99
N ALA A 96 -6.99 7.32 5.72
CA ALA A 96 -5.63 7.64 5.32
C ALA A 96 -5.56 8.19 3.89
N ASP A 97 -4.72 9.21 3.69
CA ASP A 97 -4.14 9.49 2.38
C ASP A 97 -2.88 8.63 2.22
N ILE A 98 -2.71 8.06 1.03
CA ILE A 98 -1.60 7.15 0.72
C ILE A 98 -0.95 7.58 -0.59
N ARG A 99 0.36 7.77 -0.59
CA ARG A 99 1.17 8.04 -1.79
C ARG A 99 2.31 7.05 -1.86
N VAL A 100 2.69 6.61 -3.07
CA VAL A 100 3.84 5.73 -3.28
C VAL A 100 4.85 6.42 -4.16
N ASP A 101 6.05 6.63 -3.63
CA ASP A 101 7.21 7.01 -4.44
C ASP A 101 7.78 5.74 -5.05
N LYS A 102 7.31 5.44 -6.26
CA LYS A 102 7.64 4.21 -6.98
C LYS A 102 9.06 4.25 -7.55
N ARG A 103 9.85 3.23 -7.25
CA ARG A 103 11.21 3.02 -7.76
C ARG A 103 11.41 1.61 -8.29
N VAL A 104 10.76 0.62 -7.66
CA VAL A 104 10.76 -0.76 -8.16
C VAL A 104 10.01 -0.81 -9.49
N PRO A 105 10.57 -1.40 -10.56
CA PRO A 105 9.96 -1.42 -11.89
C PRO A 105 8.63 -2.19 -11.94
#